data_AF-A0A0F8B563-F1
#
_entry.id   AF-A0A0F8B563-F1
#
_cell.length_a   1.000
_cell.length_b   1.000
_cell.length_c   1.000
_cell.angle_alpha   90.00
_cell.angle_beta   90.00
_cell.angle_gamma   90.00
#
_symmetry.space_group_name_H-M   'P 1'
#
loop_
_entity.id
_entity.type
_entity.pdbx_description
1 polymer ?
#
loop_
_entity_poly.entity_id
_entity_poly.type
_entity_poly.pdbx_seq_one_letter_code
_entity_poly.pdbx_strand_id
1 'polypeptide(L)'
;MSSLLDSIAIVLASPAQRHAAWSLNSAHWRGPLTSQAFIDREAQLSQSALASGDGGLYFVAVPKDSVEGKGGHADANVEPVVYASCKALRKRVLVRRPGCAVEETTAYGIGSVYTRPNMRGRGLARYMLQAVQRELDIRGAVLSVLYSDIGRKFYADLGWVAMPARTAVMPISKPPAGEPEGVTWLSDEDLQRVTAQDTKQLHDSLATDASSPTARIAFLPDFAQLDWSLQRSQITAQALPTSVSQTTVVLRRRGAQTSSGTSWVWWDHRLHDGQLKILRLAVDGADATARETLLRAAHHEAAAWGLSEVVVWDPRGAEFSEVIDRDLGVPCLRWQNGEEKDIEWVCNEYYAWV
;
A
#
# COMPACT_ATOMS: atom_id res chain seq x y z
N MET A 1 -8.99 23.85 -24.36
CA MET A 1 -8.72 22.98 -23.18
C MET A 1 -7.80 23.62 -22.14
N SER A 2 -6.94 24.60 -22.47
CA SER A 2 -6.03 25.20 -21.46
C SER A 2 -6.74 26.06 -20.41
N SER A 3 -7.81 26.80 -20.76
CA SER A 3 -8.40 27.81 -19.87
C SER A 3 -8.88 27.32 -18.48
N LEU A 4 -9.28 26.05 -18.32
CA LEU A 4 -9.68 25.50 -17.02
C LEU A 4 -8.48 25.08 -16.17
N LEU A 5 -7.48 24.44 -16.76
CA LEU A 5 -6.29 24.03 -16.01
C LEU A 5 -5.46 25.26 -15.62
N ASP A 6 -5.51 26.31 -16.44
CA ASP A 6 -4.89 27.60 -16.18
C ASP A 6 -5.46 28.31 -14.94
N SER A 7 -6.67 27.94 -14.47
CA SER A 7 -7.28 28.47 -13.23
C SER A 7 -7.13 27.54 -12.02
N ILE A 8 -6.37 26.44 -12.14
CA ILE A 8 -6.20 25.44 -11.07
C ILE A 8 -4.74 25.43 -10.58
N ALA A 9 -4.57 25.43 -9.26
CA ALA A 9 -3.29 25.19 -8.60
C ALA A 9 -3.25 23.76 -8.04
N ILE A 10 -2.09 23.11 -8.18
CA ILE A 10 -1.78 21.87 -7.45
C ILE A 10 -0.86 22.24 -6.30
N VAL A 11 -1.28 21.97 -5.06
CA VAL A 11 -0.53 22.36 -3.86
C VAL A 11 -0.46 21.21 -2.86
N LEU A 12 0.51 21.28 -1.94
CA LEU A 12 0.48 20.49 -0.72
C LEU A 12 -0.70 20.96 0.13
N ALA A 13 -1.50 20.00 0.60
CA ALA A 13 -2.75 20.27 1.27
C ALA A 13 -2.52 20.78 2.70
N SER A 14 -3.17 21.89 3.04
CA SER A 14 -3.36 22.29 4.44
C SER A 14 -4.20 21.25 5.20
N PRO A 15 -4.20 21.25 6.55
CA PRO A 15 -5.06 20.35 7.33
C PRO A 15 -6.56 20.43 6.93
N ALA A 16 -7.08 21.64 6.69
CA ALA A 16 -8.46 21.84 6.25
C ALA A 16 -8.71 21.27 4.84
N GLN A 17 -7.78 21.48 3.90
CA GLN A 17 -7.87 20.91 2.55
C GLN A 17 -7.77 19.39 2.56
N ARG A 18 -6.95 18.82 3.46
CA ARG A 18 -6.81 17.38 3.65
C ARG A 18 -8.13 16.77 4.15
N HIS A 19 -8.74 17.40 5.16
CA HIS A 19 -10.06 17.01 5.64
C HIS A 19 -11.11 17.08 4.53
N ALA A 20 -11.19 18.19 3.80
CA ALA A 20 -12.10 18.34 2.67
C ALA A 20 -11.86 17.28 1.57
N ALA A 21 -10.60 16.92 1.31
CA ALA A 21 -10.24 15.85 0.38
C ALA A 21 -10.74 14.48 0.86
N TRP A 22 -10.61 14.16 2.15
CA TRP A 22 -11.14 12.92 2.74
C TRP A 22 -12.66 12.88 2.73
N SER A 23 -13.33 13.98 3.11
CA SER A 23 -14.79 14.10 3.00
C SER A 23 -15.26 13.80 1.57
N LEU A 24 -14.59 14.42 0.59
CA LEU A 24 -14.93 14.29 -0.82
C LEU A 24 -14.71 12.88 -1.37
N ASN A 25 -13.60 12.24 -1.03
CA ASN A 25 -13.25 10.94 -1.57
C ASN A 25 -13.82 9.75 -0.76
N SER A 26 -14.37 10.01 0.44
CA SER A 26 -15.02 9.00 1.29
C SER A 26 -16.09 8.21 0.54
N ALA A 27 -16.87 8.86 -0.33
CA ALA A 27 -17.92 8.21 -1.11
C ALA A 27 -17.42 7.04 -1.98
N HIS A 28 -16.12 7.03 -2.34
CA HIS A 28 -15.52 5.99 -3.17
C HIS A 28 -14.70 4.98 -2.37
N TRP A 29 -14.10 5.37 -1.23
CA TRP A 29 -13.13 4.53 -0.50
C TRP A 29 -13.48 4.23 0.96
N ARG A 30 -14.64 4.67 1.44
CA ARG A 30 -15.09 4.33 2.80
C ARG A 30 -15.41 2.85 2.98
N GLY A 31 -15.69 2.14 1.89
CA GLY A 31 -16.18 0.76 1.94
C GLY A 31 -17.39 0.68 2.89
N PRO A 32 -17.35 -0.15 3.94
CA PRO A 32 -18.45 -0.29 4.89
C PRO A 32 -18.54 0.84 5.92
N LEU A 33 -17.52 1.69 6.04
CA LEU A 33 -17.46 2.75 7.05
C LEU A 33 -18.47 3.86 6.78
N THR A 34 -18.95 4.52 7.83
CA THR A 34 -19.57 5.85 7.68
C THR A 34 -18.54 6.84 7.16
N SER A 35 -18.99 7.95 6.54
CA SER A 35 -18.06 8.98 6.06
C SER A 35 -17.19 9.54 7.19
N GLN A 36 -17.76 9.76 8.38
CA GLN A 36 -17.00 10.23 9.54
C GLN A 36 -15.97 9.21 10.00
N ALA A 37 -16.33 7.93 10.14
CA ALA A 37 -15.37 6.89 10.53
C ALA A 37 -14.23 6.72 9.51
N PHE A 38 -14.51 6.92 8.22
CA PHE A 38 -13.45 6.96 7.19
C PHE A 38 -12.52 8.15 7.36
N ILE A 39 -13.06 9.35 7.59
CA ILE A 39 -12.28 10.57 7.83
C ILE A 39 -11.40 10.39 9.07
N ASP A 40 -11.97 9.91 10.17
CA ASP A 40 -11.26 9.65 11.42
C ASP A 40 -10.13 8.63 11.22
N ARG A 41 -10.38 7.57 10.44
CA ARG A 41 -9.34 6.59 10.06
C ARG A 41 -8.21 7.26 9.27
N GLU A 42 -8.51 8.04 8.23
CA GLU A 42 -7.45 8.69 7.46
C GLU A 42 -6.68 9.73 8.31
N ALA A 43 -7.35 10.41 9.25
CA ALA A 43 -6.72 11.31 10.21
C ALA A 43 -5.75 10.57 11.12
N GLN A 44 -6.16 9.44 11.72
CA GLN A 44 -5.29 8.59 12.54
C GLN A 44 -4.12 8.02 11.73
N LEU A 45 -4.38 7.48 10.53
CA LEU A 45 -3.33 6.96 9.65
C LEU A 45 -2.34 8.04 9.21
N SER A 46 -2.75 9.31 9.12
CA SER A 46 -1.84 10.42 8.82
C SER A 46 -0.85 10.74 9.95
N GLN A 47 -1.08 10.18 11.14
CA GLN A 47 -0.22 10.34 12.32
C GLN A 47 0.66 9.12 12.59
N SER A 48 0.55 8.04 11.79
CA SER A 48 1.37 6.84 11.99
C SER A 48 2.86 7.12 11.73
N ALA A 49 3.73 6.22 12.19
CA ALA A 49 5.17 6.33 11.94
C ALA A 49 5.53 6.48 10.45
N LEU A 50 4.76 5.82 9.57
CA LEU A 50 4.96 5.88 8.12
C LEU A 50 4.57 7.22 7.49
N ALA A 51 3.51 7.87 8.01
CA ALA A 51 2.92 9.07 7.41
C ALA A 51 3.28 10.38 8.13
N SER A 52 3.81 10.30 9.35
CA SER A 52 4.20 11.48 10.14
C SER A 52 5.42 12.20 9.57
N GLY A 53 5.57 13.50 9.90
CA GLY A 53 6.62 14.36 9.37
C GLY A 53 6.55 14.48 7.84
N ASP A 54 7.69 14.29 7.17
CA ASP A 54 7.78 14.24 5.69
C ASP A 54 7.41 12.88 5.08
N GLY A 55 6.87 11.96 5.91
CA GLY A 55 6.43 10.63 5.50
C GLY A 55 5.14 10.65 4.67
N GLY A 56 4.22 11.59 4.93
CA GLY A 56 2.92 11.67 4.27
C GLY A 56 2.72 13.01 3.56
N LEU A 57 2.78 13.00 2.22
CA LEU A 57 2.49 14.16 1.40
C LEU A 57 1.05 14.06 0.87
N TYR A 58 0.29 15.14 1.03
CA TYR A 58 -1.09 15.21 0.57
C TYR A 58 -1.20 16.31 -0.48
N PHE A 59 -1.72 15.98 -1.64
CA PHE A 59 -1.84 16.91 -2.77
C PHE A 59 -3.31 17.18 -3.05
N VAL A 60 -3.62 18.44 -3.35
CA VAL A 60 -4.96 18.85 -3.77
C VAL A 60 -4.88 19.75 -5.00
N ALA A 61 -5.86 19.60 -5.89
CA ALA A 61 -6.13 20.56 -6.95
C ALA A 61 -7.23 21.52 -6.49
N VAL A 62 -6.94 22.82 -6.47
CA VAL A 62 -7.81 23.88 -5.93
C VAL A 62 -7.87 25.07 -6.90
N PRO A 63 -8.85 25.98 -6.80
CA PRO A 63 -8.83 27.24 -7.57
C PRO A 63 -7.56 28.04 -7.28
N LYS A 64 -6.90 28.62 -8.30
CA LYS A 64 -5.69 29.44 -8.08
C LYS A 64 -5.92 30.60 -7.10
N ASP A 65 -7.05 31.27 -7.21
CA ASP A 65 -7.43 32.39 -6.35
C ASP A 65 -7.56 31.98 -4.86
N SER A 66 -7.76 30.69 -4.58
CA SER A 66 -7.77 30.15 -3.20
C SER A 66 -6.37 29.95 -2.60
N VAL A 67 -5.32 29.98 -3.43
CA VAL A 67 -3.92 29.90 -3.02
C VAL A 67 -3.29 31.29 -2.94
N GLU A 68 -3.69 32.20 -3.83
CA GLU A 68 -3.14 33.56 -3.99
C GLU A 68 -3.68 34.59 -2.99
N GLY A 69 -4.34 34.14 -1.92
CA GLY A 69 -4.89 34.99 -0.85
C GLY A 69 -3.83 35.82 -0.14
N LYS A 70 -3.55 37.02 -0.67
CA LYS A 70 -3.05 38.18 0.08
C LYS A 70 -4.02 38.46 1.23
N GLY A 71 -3.62 38.23 2.47
CA GLY A 71 -4.05 38.98 3.67
C GLY A 71 -5.55 39.11 3.99
N GLY A 72 -6.47 38.46 3.29
CA GLY A 72 -7.88 38.37 3.67
C GLY A 72 -8.09 37.04 4.36
N HIS A 73 -8.55 37.04 5.60
CA HIS A 73 -8.96 35.84 6.31
C HIS A 73 -9.79 34.95 5.38
N ALA A 74 -9.25 33.80 4.96
CA ALA A 74 -10.10 32.71 4.54
C ALA A 74 -11.10 32.54 5.69
N ASP A 75 -12.39 32.81 5.42
CA ASP A 75 -13.41 32.65 6.43
C ASP A 75 -13.26 31.24 6.98
N ALA A 76 -12.86 31.12 8.24
CA ALA A 76 -12.57 29.84 8.87
C ALA A 76 -13.79 28.91 8.86
N ASN A 77 -14.97 29.45 8.52
CA ASN A 77 -16.23 28.74 8.40
C ASN A 77 -16.54 28.21 6.99
N VAL A 78 -15.71 28.48 5.98
CA VAL A 78 -15.93 27.99 4.60
C VAL A 78 -15.02 26.80 4.31
N GLU A 79 -15.63 25.65 4.01
CA GLU A 79 -14.88 24.44 3.65
C GLU A 79 -14.10 24.64 2.32
N PRO A 80 -12.80 24.28 2.27
CA PRO A 80 -12.00 24.45 1.06
C PRO A 80 -12.54 23.69 -0.15
N VAL A 81 -12.52 24.33 -1.32
CA VAL A 81 -12.89 23.68 -2.59
C VAL A 81 -11.71 22.83 -3.10
N VAL A 82 -11.90 21.50 -3.10
CA VAL A 82 -10.92 20.53 -3.63
C VAL A 82 -11.48 19.84 -4.87
N TYR A 83 -10.86 19.99 -6.05
CA TYR A 83 -11.30 19.37 -7.31
C TYR A 83 -10.73 17.96 -7.55
N ALA A 84 -9.52 17.71 -7.07
CA ALA A 84 -8.82 16.44 -7.16
C ALA A 84 -7.88 16.32 -5.98
N SER A 85 -7.52 15.10 -5.60
CA SER A 85 -6.56 14.86 -4.52
C SER A 85 -5.81 13.55 -4.71
N CYS A 86 -4.65 13.44 -4.09
CA CYS A 86 -3.98 12.17 -3.86
C CYS A 86 -3.05 12.29 -2.63
N LYS A 87 -2.55 11.16 -2.15
CA LYS A 87 -1.49 11.11 -1.14
C LYS A 87 -0.27 10.38 -1.68
N ALA A 88 0.90 10.73 -1.20
CA ALA A 88 2.14 10.00 -1.42
C ALA A 88 2.75 9.67 -0.05
N LEU A 89 2.88 8.38 0.24
CA LEU A 89 3.50 7.87 1.48
C LEU A 89 4.93 7.45 1.17
N ARG A 90 5.89 8.02 1.91
CA ARG A 90 7.31 7.70 1.82
C ARG A 90 7.52 6.22 2.13
N LYS A 91 8.40 5.60 1.36
CA LYS A 91 8.85 4.22 1.53
C LYS A 91 10.37 4.20 1.50
N ARG A 92 10.95 3.24 2.20
CA ARG A 92 12.35 2.87 1.99
C ARG A 92 12.40 1.80 0.91
N VAL A 93 13.37 1.92 0.01
CA VAL A 93 13.53 0.99 -1.10
C VAL A 93 15.00 0.64 -1.25
N LEU A 94 15.28 -0.61 -1.53
CA LEU A 94 16.59 -1.08 -1.98
C LEU A 94 16.63 -1.00 -3.49
N VAL A 95 17.74 -0.48 -4.01
CA VAL A 95 18.02 -0.38 -5.44
C VAL A 95 19.36 -1.01 -5.72
N ARG A 96 19.40 -1.92 -6.69
CA ARG A 96 20.63 -2.47 -7.23
C ARG A 96 20.67 -2.25 -8.74
N ARG A 97 21.48 -1.29 -9.16
CA ARG A 97 21.77 -1.07 -10.59
C ARG A 97 22.81 -2.09 -11.08
N PRO A 98 22.84 -2.41 -12.38
CA PRO A 98 23.83 -3.32 -12.95
C PRO A 98 25.27 -2.88 -12.61
N GLY A 99 26.06 -3.80 -12.03
CA GLY A 99 27.45 -3.52 -11.64
C GLY A 99 27.63 -2.59 -10.43
N CYS A 100 26.56 -2.19 -9.75
CA CYS A 100 26.62 -1.36 -8.56
C CYS A 100 26.29 -2.16 -7.29
N ALA A 101 26.78 -1.68 -6.15
CA ALA A 101 26.33 -2.16 -4.85
C ALA A 101 24.85 -1.83 -4.62
N VAL A 102 24.21 -2.57 -3.71
CA VAL A 102 22.85 -2.24 -3.24
C VAL A 102 22.90 -0.92 -2.49
N GLU A 103 21.93 -0.06 -2.79
CA GLU A 103 21.71 1.23 -2.16
C GLU A 103 20.33 1.23 -1.50
N GLU A 104 20.25 1.64 -0.24
CA GLU A 104 18.98 1.99 0.37
C GLU A 104 18.66 3.47 0.12
N THR A 105 17.48 3.75 -0.42
CA THR A 105 17.06 5.09 -0.80
C THR A 105 15.55 5.31 -0.61
N THR A 106 15.06 6.47 -1.03
CA THR A 106 13.67 6.90 -0.82
C THR A 106 12.81 6.65 -2.04
N ALA A 107 11.63 6.10 -1.80
CA ALA A 107 10.54 5.96 -2.77
C ALA A 107 9.22 6.49 -2.20
N TYR A 108 8.18 6.58 -3.04
CA TYR A 108 6.84 6.94 -2.58
C TYR A 108 5.76 6.03 -3.17
N GLY A 109 4.87 5.55 -2.30
CA GLY A 109 3.60 4.94 -2.70
C GLY A 109 2.53 6.01 -2.85
N ILE A 110 1.97 6.18 -4.05
CA ILE A 110 0.89 7.11 -4.33
C ILE A 110 -0.44 6.36 -4.20
N GLY A 111 -1.32 6.89 -3.37
CA GLY A 111 -2.65 6.36 -3.10
C GLY A 111 -3.73 7.42 -3.20
N SER A 112 -4.98 6.97 -3.14
CA SER A 112 -6.16 7.85 -3.06
C SER A 112 -6.23 8.89 -4.20
N VAL A 113 -5.85 8.51 -5.43
CA VAL A 113 -5.95 9.39 -6.61
C VAL A 113 -7.42 9.62 -6.98
N TYR A 114 -7.92 10.81 -6.71
CA TYR A 114 -9.31 11.19 -6.87
C TYR A 114 -9.46 12.39 -7.80
N THR A 115 -10.53 12.41 -8.59
CA THR A 115 -10.99 13.60 -9.32
C THR A 115 -12.50 13.67 -9.22
N ARG A 116 -13.03 14.85 -8.86
CA ARG A 116 -14.48 15.09 -8.80
C ARG A 116 -15.15 14.70 -10.11
N PRO A 117 -16.32 14.04 -10.09
CA PRO A 117 -17.00 13.57 -11.31
C PRO A 117 -17.15 14.64 -12.39
N ASN A 118 -17.57 15.86 -12.03
CA ASN A 118 -17.75 16.98 -12.97
C ASN A 118 -16.42 17.54 -13.55
N MET A 119 -15.28 17.19 -12.95
CA MET A 119 -13.93 17.57 -13.40
C MET A 119 -13.22 16.43 -14.17
N ARG A 120 -13.80 15.23 -14.25
CA ARG A 120 -13.24 14.09 -15.00
C ARG A 120 -13.30 14.33 -16.52
N GLY A 121 -12.42 13.66 -17.26
CA GLY A 121 -12.32 13.81 -18.73
C GLY A 121 -11.71 15.14 -19.20
N ARG A 122 -11.26 16.01 -18.29
CA ARG A 122 -10.71 17.34 -18.60
C ARG A 122 -9.18 17.42 -18.44
N GLY A 123 -8.50 16.29 -18.29
CA GLY A 123 -7.04 16.23 -18.09
C GLY A 123 -6.56 16.54 -16.67
N LEU A 124 -7.45 16.86 -15.72
CA LEU A 124 -7.06 17.27 -14.35
C LEU A 124 -6.24 16.21 -13.60
N ALA A 125 -6.62 14.93 -13.68
CA ALA A 125 -5.86 13.85 -13.03
C ALA A 125 -4.41 13.77 -13.55
N ARG A 126 -4.25 13.88 -14.89
CA ARG A 126 -2.92 13.94 -15.53
C ARG A 126 -2.13 15.16 -15.08
N TYR A 127 -2.75 16.33 -15.06
CA TYR A 127 -2.12 17.57 -14.61
C TYR A 127 -1.64 17.50 -13.15
N MET A 128 -2.48 16.95 -12.25
CA MET A 128 -2.13 16.72 -10.85
C MET A 128 -0.99 15.72 -10.70
N LEU A 129 -1.07 14.56 -11.36
CA LEU A 129 -0.04 13.52 -11.26
C LEU A 129 1.31 13.99 -11.81
N GLN A 130 1.34 14.82 -12.86
CA GLN A 130 2.57 15.44 -13.35
C GLN A 130 3.18 16.43 -12.35
N ALA A 131 2.36 17.17 -11.61
CA ALA A 131 2.85 18.02 -10.52
C ALA A 131 3.40 17.20 -9.36
N VAL A 132 2.75 16.09 -9.01
CA VAL A 132 3.23 15.14 -8.00
C VAL A 132 4.57 14.54 -8.41
N GLN A 133 4.73 14.10 -9.67
CA GLN A 133 6.02 13.60 -10.18
C GLN A 133 7.15 14.60 -9.94
N ARG A 134 6.96 15.85 -10.36
CA ARG A 134 7.96 16.90 -10.17
C ARG A 134 8.30 17.12 -8.70
N GLU A 135 7.29 17.18 -7.82
CA GLU A 135 7.53 17.35 -6.38
C GLU A 135 8.31 16.18 -5.78
N LEU A 136 7.98 14.94 -6.15
CA LEU A 136 8.69 13.75 -5.68
C LEU A 136 10.14 13.71 -6.20
N ASP A 137 10.35 14.09 -7.46
CA ASP A 137 11.68 14.16 -8.07
C ASP A 137 12.54 15.24 -7.38
N ILE A 138 11.97 16.43 -7.07
CA ILE A 138 12.65 17.51 -6.33
C ILE A 138 13.05 17.05 -4.93
N ARG A 139 12.24 16.20 -4.30
CA ARG A 139 12.52 15.60 -2.99
C ARG A 139 13.52 14.44 -3.03
N GLY A 140 14.04 14.09 -4.21
CA GLY A 140 15.05 13.05 -4.37
C GLY A 140 14.49 11.62 -4.29
N ALA A 141 13.19 11.42 -4.54
CA ALA A 141 12.65 10.07 -4.65
C ALA A 141 13.16 9.39 -5.92
N VAL A 142 13.83 8.25 -5.79
CA VAL A 142 14.34 7.50 -6.95
C VAL A 142 13.22 6.84 -7.75
N LEU A 143 12.13 6.48 -7.08
CA LEU A 143 10.97 5.87 -7.70
C LEU A 143 9.68 6.16 -6.96
N SER A 144 8.57 5.98 -7.67
CA SER A 144 7.23 6.01 -7.10
C SER A 144 6.37 4.89 -7.66
N VAL A 145 5.42 4.44 -6.86
CA VAL A 145 4.52 3.34 -7.22
C VAL A 145 3.09 3.70 -6.91
N LEU A 146 2.15 3.18 -7.70
CA LEU A 146 0.72 3.19 -7.40
C LEU A 146 0.10 1.88 -7.83
N TYR A 147 -1.13 1.61 -7.39
CA TYR A 147 -1.86 0.40 -7.75
C TYR A 147 -3.12 0.80 -8.53
N SER A 148 -3.17 0.42 -9.80
CA SER A 148 -4.20 0.85 -10.73
C SER A 148 -5.42 -0.08 -10.72
N ASP A 149 -6.58 0.50 -10.43
CA ASP A 149 -7.90 -0.13 -10.63
C ASP A 149 -8.57 0.29 -11.95
N ILE A 150 -7.89 1.11 -12.77
CA ILE A 150 -8.41 1.63 -14.05
C ILE A 150 -7.64 1.04 -15.25
N GLY A 151 -7.05 -0.13 -15.05
CA GLY A 151 -6.25 -0.85 -16.05
C GLY A 151 -4.83 -0.31 -16.21
N ARG A 152 -4.14 -0.80 -17.23
CA ARG A 152 -2.68 -0.67 -17.40
C ARG A 152 -2.24 0.58 -18.17
N LYS A 153 -3.16 1.25 -18.87
CA LYS A 153 -2.81 2.29 -19.85
C LYS A 153 -2.63 3.68 -19.25
N PHE A 154 -3.56 4.14 -18.42
CA PHE A 154 -3.62 5.54 -18.00
C PHE A 154 -2.33 6.00 -17.30
N TYR A 155 -1.83 5.20 -16.37
CA TYR A 155 -0.61 5.51 -15.61
C TYR A 155 0.68 5.25 -16.41
N ALA A 156 0.66 4.27 -17.32
CA ALA A 156 1.78 4.03 -18.25
C ALA A 156 2.00 5.22 -19.20
N ASP A 157 0.92 5.86 -19.67
CA ASP A 157 0.98 7.11 -20.45
C ASP A 157 1.55 8.32 -19.64
N LEU A 158 1.86 8.12 -18.36
CA LEU A 158 2.53 9.09 -17.47
C LEU A 158 3.90 8.58 -16.98
N GLY A 159 4.36 7.42 -17.42
CA GLY A 159 5.64 6.82 -17.03
C GLY A 159 5.59 5.87 -15.84
N TRP A 160 4.42 5.64 -15.22
CA TRP A 160 4.24 4.53 -14.27
C TRP A 160 3.90 3.25 -15.05
N VAL A 161 4.92 2.48 -15.40
CA VAL A 161 4.81 1.26 -16.20
C VAL A 161 4.19 0.15 -15.35
N ALA A 162 3.24 -0.59 -15.93
CA ALA A 162 2.60 -1.71 -15.26
C ALA A 162 3.60 -2.86 -15.04
N MET A 163 3.66 -3.34 -13.80
CA MET A 163 4.50 -4.45 -13.36
C MET A 163 3.67 -5.75 -13.33
N PRO A 164 4.33 -6.93 -13.27
CA PRO A 164 3.64 -8.20 -13.08
C PRO A 164 2.72 -8.17 -11.86
N ALA A 165 1.51 -8.71 -12.00
CA ALA A 165 0.44 -8.53 -11.03
C ALA A 165 -0.22 -9.89 -10.70
N ARG A 166 0.62 -10.88 -10.42
CA ARG A 166 0.15 -12.25 -10.18
C ARG A 166 -0.49 -12.37 -8.81
N THR A 167 -1.56 -13.14 -8.73
CA THR A 167 -2.23 -13.45 -7.46
C THR A 167 -2.69 -14.90 -7.46
N ALA A 168 -2.65 -15.51 -6.28
CA ALA A 168 -3.30 -16.78 -5.99
C ALA A 168 -4.37 -16.57 -4.92
N VAL A 169 -5.40 -17.41 -4.97
CA VAL A 169 -6.51 -17.41 -4.01
C VAL A 169 -6.67 -18.81 -3.45
N MET A 170 -6.71 -18.92 -2.13
CA MET A 170 -6.95 -20.18 -1.42
C MET A 170 -8.31 -20.12 -0.74
N PRO A 171 -9.34 -20.79 -1.27
CA PRO A 171 -10.68 -20.76 -0.70
C PRO A 171 -10.74 -21.49 0.65
N ILE A 172 -11.58 -20.98 1.55
CA ILE A 172 -11.87 -21.58 2.86
C ILE A 172 -13.10 -22.48 2.70
N SER A 173 -12.88 -23.79 2.63
CA SER A 173 -13.98 -24.77 2.45
C SER A 173 -14.49 -25.36 3.76
N LYS A 174 -13.63 -25.50 4.77
CA LYS A 174 -13.96 -26.05 6.10
C LYS A 174 -13.10 -25.37 7.17
N PRO A 175 -13.63 -25.14 8.38
CA PRO A 175 -12.80 -24.74 9.50
C PRO A 175 -11.79 -25.86 9.81
N PRO A 176 -10.49 -25.55 9.86
CA PRO A 176 -9.48 -26.54 10.18
C PRO A 176 -9.64 -27.07 11.60
N ALA A 177 -9.39 -28.37 11.79
CA ALA A 177 -9.41 -29.00 13.10
C ALA A 177 -8.06 -28.84 13.80
N GLY A 178 -8.07 -28.45 15.07
CA GLY A 178 -6.86 -28.27 15.88
C GLY A 178 -6.03 -27.04 15.49
N GLU A 179 -5.03 -26.71 16.30
CA GLU A 179 -4.07 -25.63 16.00
C GLU A 179 -3.08 -26.08 14.91
N PRO A 180 -2.58 -25.17 14.05
CA PRO A 180 -1.59 -25.51 13.04
C PRO A 180 -0.26 -25.91 13.70
N GLU A 181 0.26 -27.07 13.31
CA GLU A 181 1.56 -27.56 13.77
C GLU A 181 2.72 -26.88 13.03
N GLY A 182 3.90 -26.85 13.68
CA GLY A 182 5.14 -26.34 13.07
C GLY A 182 5.24 -24.81 12.98
N VAL A 183 4.32 -24.08 13.61
CA VAL A 183 4.35 -22.62 13.70
C VAL A 183 4.24 -22.12 15.13
N THR A 184 4.78 -20.92 15.34
CA THR A 184 4.51 -20.07 16.49
C THR A 184 3.81 -18.81 16.00
N TRP A 185 2.68 -18.45 16.62
CA TRP A 185 1.98 -17.19 16.33
C TRP A 185 2.83 -15.99 16.75
N LEU A 186 2.92 -14.98 15.89
CA LEU A 186 3.72 -13.78 16.15
C LEU A 186 2.98 -12.81 17.09
N SER A 187 3.65 -12.42 18.17
CA SER A 187 3.24 -11.26 18.98
C SER A 187 3.60 -9.94 18.29
N ASP A 188 3.17 -8.80 18.84
CA ASP A 188 3.56 -7.49 18.30
C ASP A 188 5.09 -7.24 18.41
N GLU A 189 5.73 -7.75 19.46
CA GLU A 189 7.20 -7.72 19.61
C GLU A 189 7.88 -8.63 18.59
N ASP A 190 7.32 -9.82 18.33
CA ASP A 190 7.84 -10.70 17.29
C ASP A 190 7.71 -10.08 15.90
N LEU A 191 6.61 -9.36 15.61
CA LEU A 191 6.42 -8.65 14.34
C LEU A 191 7.51 -7.60 14.11
N GLN A 192 7.90 -6.84 15.13
CA GLN A 192 9.03 -5.91 15.07
C GLN A 192 10.35 -6.65 14.78
N ARG A 193 10.59 -7.76 15.48
CA ARG A 193 11.79 -8.57 15.30
C ARG A 193 11.88 -9.17 13.89
N VAL A 194 10.82 -9.82 13.39
CA VAL A 194 10.86 -10.49 12.09
C VAL A 194 10.93 -9.50 10.94
N THR A 195 10.29 -8.33 11.02
CA THR A 195 10.42 -7.28 9.98
C THR A 195 11.83 -6.70 9.92
N ALA A 196 12.51 -6.56 11.06
CA ALA A 196 13.93 -6.18 11.09
C ALA A 196 14.83 -7.27 10.46
N GLN A 197 14.54 -8.55 10.75
CA GLN A 197 15.24 -9.67 10.12
C GLN A 197 14.99 -9.73 8.60
N ASP A 198 13.75 -9.55 8.16
CA ASP A 198 13.35 -9.53 6.74
C ASP A 198 14.05 -8.41 5.96
N THR A 199 14.07 -7.21 6.54
CA THR A 199 14.79 -6.06 5.96
C THR A 199 16.26 -6.40 5.70
N LYS A 200 16.93 -7.05 6.67
CA LYS A 200 18.32 -7.46 6.52
C LYS A 200 18.49 -8.58 5.49
N GLN A 201 17.68 -9.64 5.57
CA GLN A 201 17.75 -10.76 4.63
C GLN A 201 17.48 -10.34 3.19
N LEU A 202 16.52 -9.44 2.99
CA LEU A 202 16.20 -8.89 1.68
C LEU A 202 17.37 -8.07 1.11
N HIS A 203 18.02 -7.25 1.95
CA HIS A 203 19.24 -6.54 1.58
C HIS A 203 20.35 -7.50 1.14
N ASP A 204 20.67 -8.49 1.97
CA ASP A 204 21.73 -9.48 1.70
C ASP A 204 21.42 -10.31 0.43
N SER A 205 20.15 -10.66 0.22
CA SER A 205 19.68 -11.36 -0.97
C SER A 205 19.87 -10.53 -2.24
N LEU A 206 19.51 -9.24 -2.22
CA LEU A 206 19.73 -8.34 -3.36
C LEU A 206 21.22 -8.12 -3.65
N ALA A 207 22.07 -8.14 -2.62
CA ALA A 207 23.52 -7.94 -2.76
C ALA A 207 24.26 -9.16 -3.34
N THR A 208 23.73 -10.37 -3.11
CA THR A 208 24.37 -11.62 -3.57
C THR A 208 24.31 -11.80 -5.08
N ASP A 209 23.27 -11.28 -5.73
CA ASP A 209 23.10 -11.33 -7.19
C ASP A 209 23.66 -10.06 -7.86
N ALA A 210 24.97 -9.83 -7.74
CA ALA A 210 25.63 -8.67 -8.34
C ALA A 210 25.75 -8.74 -9.87
N SER A 211 25.47 -9.90 -10.47
CA SER A 211 25.70 -10.19 -11.90
C SER A 211 24.51 -9.92 -12.82
N SER A 212 23.32 -9.70 -12.27
CA SER A 212 22.13 -9.50 -13.09
C SER A 212 22.23 -8.19 -13.89
N PRO A 213 21.89 -8.23 -15.19
CA PRO A 213 22.04 -7.09 -16.11
C PRO A 213 20.92 -6.07 -16.01
N THR A 214 19.87 -6.33 -15.22
CA THR A 214 18.70 -5.46 -15.05
C THR A 214 18.82 -4.63 -13.77
N ALA A 215 18.09 -3.52 -13.65
CA ALA A 215 17.97 -2.87 -12.35
C ALA A 215 17.02 -3.69 -11.46
N ARG A 216 17.37 -3.92 -10.20
CA ARG A 216 16.51 -4.60 -9.22
C ARG A 216 16.09 -3.66 -8.12
N ILE A 217 14.81 -3.73 -7.75
CA ILE A 217 14.27 -2.96 -6.63
C ILE A 217 13.47 -3.84 -5.68
N ALA A 218 13.50 -3.49 -4.39
CA ALA A 218 12.64 -4.10 -3.40
C ALA A 218 12.26 -3.06 -2.34
N PHE A 219 10.96 -2.85 -2.13
CA PHE A 219 10.51 -2.03 -1.00
C PHE A 219 10.88 -2.72 0.30
N LEU A 220 11.27 -1.97 1.33
CA LEU A 220 11.64 -2.60 2.59
C LEU A 220 10.39 -3.04 3.37
N PRO A 221 10.32 -4.32 3.80
CA PRO A 221 9.24 -4.85 4.61
C PRO A 221 9.43 -4.47 6.09
N ASP A 222 9.61 -3.18 6.38
CA ASP A 222 9.89 -2.69 7.72
C ASP A 222 8.63 -2.60 8.59
N PHE A 223 8.84 -2.43 9.89
CA PHE A 223 7.74 -2.40 10.85
C PHE A 223 6.81 -1.21 10.62
N ALA A 224 7.29 -0.06 10.14
CA ALA A 224 6.43 1.11 9.90
C ALA A 224 5.42 0.84 8.76
N GLN A 225 5.87 0.10 7.73
CA GLN A 225 5.00 -0.36 6.65
C GLN A 225 3.93 -1.34 7.14
N LEU A 226 4.35 -2.35 7.92
CA LEU A 226 3.46 -3.33 8.52
C LEU A 226 2.43 -2.65 9.43
N ASP A 227 2.90 -1.85 10.39
CA ASP A 227 2.08 -1.19 11.39
C ASP A 227 1.02 -0.29 10.76
N TRP A 228 1.33 0.45 9.69
CA TRP A 228 0.32 1.22 8.96
C TRP A 228 -0.83 0.34 8.43
N SER A 229 -0.52 -0.84 7.91
CA SER A 229 -1.52 -1.79 7.40
C SER A 229 -2.34 -2.38 8.55
N LEU A 230 -1.69 -2.75 9.66
CA LEU A 230 -2.34 -3.30 10.83
C LEU A 230 -3.27 -2.29 11.51
N GLN A 231 -2.84 -1.03 11.65
CA GLN A 231 -3.67 0.06 12.17
C GLN A 231 -4.89 0.29 11.28
N ARG A 232 -4.69 0.37 9.95
CA ARG A 232 -5.77 0.59 8.99
C ARG A 232 -6.89 -0.43 9.15
N SER A 233 -6.54 -1.71 9.29
CA SER A 233 -7.53 -2.78 9.39
C SER A 233 -8.11 -2.92 10.79
N GLN A 234 -7.32 -2.68 11.85
CA GLN A 234 -7.83 -2.63 13.21
C GLN A 234 -8.90 -1.53 13.38
N ILE A 235 -8.64 -0.32 12.90
CA ILE A 235 -9.61 0.79 12.93
C ILE A 235 -10.85 0.45 12.10
N THR A 236 -10.65 -0.12 10.90
CA THR A 236 -11.77 -0.50 10.03
C THR A 236 -12.64 -1.58 10.68
N ALA A 237 -12.03 -2.60 11.30
CA ALA A 237 -12.72 -3.69 11.98
C ALA A 237 -13.55 -3.20 13.18
N GLN A 238 -13.03 -2.24 13.96
CA GLN A 238 -13.75 -1.65 15.09
C GLN A 238 -14.98 -0.84 14.68
N ALA A 239 -15.02 -0.34 13.45
CA ALA A 239 -16.12 0.45 12.93
C ALA A 239 -17.14 -0.38 12.14
N LEU A 240 -16.92 -1.68 11.95
CA LEU A 240 -17.91 -2.58 11.35
C LEU A 240 -19.06 -2.85 12.34
N PRO A 241 -20.32 -2.86 11.89
CA PRO A 241 -21.44 -3.29 12.73
C PRO A 241 -21.24 -4.76 13.14
N THR A 242 -20.96 -5.03 14.41
CA THR A 242 -20.92 -6.39 14.93
C THR A 242 -22.33 -6.82 15.37
N SER A 243 -22.72 -8.06 15.04
CA SER A 243 -24.01 -8.62 15.47
C SER A 243 -24.03 -9.01 16.97
N VAL A 244 -22.91 -8.84 17.67
CA VAL A 244 -22.71 -9.27 19.06
C VAL A 244 -22.32 -8.06 19.92
N SER A 245 -23.10 -7.83 20.96
CA SER A 245 -22.96 -6.84 22.02
C SER A 245 -21.53 -6.33 22.28
N GLN A 246 -21.34 -5.01 22.11
CA GLN A 246 -20.43 -4.10 22.85
C GLN A 246 -18.96 -4.50 23.09
N THR A 247 -18.40 -5.48 22.40
CA THR A 247 -16.97 -5.80 22.50
C THR A 247 -16.21 -5.16 21.33
N THR A 248 -15.26 -4.29 21.66
CA THR A 248 -14.32 -3.72 20.69
C THR A 248 -13.59 -4.87 19.98
N VAL A 249 -13.74 -4.98 18.66
CA VAL A 249 -13.02 -5.98 17.86
C VAL A 249 -11.52 -5.73 18.00
N VAL A 250 -10.76 -6.75 18.36
CA VAL A 250 -9.29 -6.71 18.41
C VAL A 250 -8.77 -7.81 17.49
N LEU A 251 -8.11 -7.42 16.41
CA LEU A 251 -7.47 -8.35 15.48
C LEU A 251 -6.24 -8.95 16.17
N ARG A 252 -6.22 -10.28 16.28
CA ARG A 252 -5.13 -11.05 16.89
C ARG A 252 -4.46 -11.91 15.82
N ARG A 253 -3.37 -12.60 16.17
CA ARG A 253 -2.65 -13.55 15.29
C ARG A 253 -2.43 -12.95 13.90
N ARG A 254 -1.60 -11.90 13.83
CA ARG A 254 -1.35 -11.12 12.59
C ARG A 254 -0.17 -11.65 11.77
N GLY A 255 0.31 -12.83 12.14
CA GLY A 255 1.38 -13.55 11.46
C GLY A 255 1.81 -14.79 12.21
N ALA A 256 2.67 -15.58 11.57
CA ALA A 256 3.24 -16.80 12.12
C ALA A 256 4.70 -16.95 11.67
N GLN A 257 5.49 -17.67 12.47
CA GLN A 257 6.87 -18.05 12.17
C GLN A 257 7.00 -19.56 12.26
N THR A 258 7.82 -20.16 11.39
CA THR A 258 8.14 -21.59 11.49
C THR A 258 8.85 -21.89 12.81
N SER A 259 8.71 -23.10 13.34
CA SER A 259 9.41 -23.51 14.58
C SER A 259 10.95 -23.45 14.45
N SER A 260 11.50 -23.50 13.23
CA SER A 260 12.93 -23.26 12.97
C SER A 260 13.36 -21.81 13.21
N GLY A 261 12.42 -20.87 13.24
CA GLY A 261 12.68 -19.44 13.36
C GLY A 261 13.20 -18.79 12.06
N THR A 262 13.30 -19.53 10.96
CA THR A 262 13.97 -19.08 9.72
C THR A 262 13.03 -18.45 8.70
N SER A 263 11.73 -18.70 8.80
CA SER A 263 10.72 -18.21 7.85
C SER A 263 9.49 -17.68 8.58
N TRP A 264 8.83 -16.68 7.99
CA TRP A 264 7.64 -16.07 8.57
C TRP A 264 6.68 -15.57 7.51
N VAL A 265 5.46 -15.33 7.97
CA VAL A 265 4.38 -14.72 7.19
C VAL A 265 3.64 -13.73 8.09
N TRP A 266 3.17 -12.64 7.52
CA TRP A 266 2.27 -11.73 8.19
C TRP A 266 1.20 -11.24 7.22
N TRP A 267 0.04 -10.91 7.76
CA TRP A 267 -1.19 -10.74 6.98
C TRP A 267 -2.09 -9.65 7.56
N ASP A 268 -3.10 -9.33 6.77
CA ASP A 268 -4.13 -8.35 7.09
C ASP A 268 -5.52 -8.98 7.03
N HIS A 269 -6.32 -8.80 8.09
CA HIS A 269 -7.72 -9.22 8.15
C HIS A 269 -8.60 -8.18 7.43
N ARG A 270 -8.90 -8.44 6.16
CA ARG A 270 -9.78 -7.61 5.33
C ARG A 270 -11.23 -8.03 5.54
N LEU A 271 -11.74 -7.83 6.76
CA LEU A 271 -13.07 -8.33 7.18
C LEU A 271 -14.21 -7.92 6.23
N HIS A 272 -14.15 -6.73 5.66
CA HIS A 272 -15.18 -6.24 4.72
C HIS A 272 -15.08 -6.84 3.32
N ASP A 273 -13.89 -7.29 2.93
CA ASP A 273 -13.66 -8.00 1.67
C ASP A 273 -13.92 -9.51 1.85
N GLY A 274 -14.07 -10.00 3.09
CA GLY A 274 -14.13 -11.42 3.41
C GLY A 274 -12.79 -12.15 3.23
N GLN A 275 -11.67 -11.42 3.21
CA GLN A 275 -10.36 -11.95 2.82
C GLN A 275 -9.33 -11.85 3.95
N LEU A 276 -8.44 -12.85 4.04
CA LEU A 276 -7.16 -12.69 4.71
C LEU A 276 -6.09 -12.40 3.64
N LYS A 277 -5.49 -11.22 3.65
CA LYS A 277 -4.46 -10.86 2.67
C LYS A 277 -3.08 -11.13 3.23
N ILE A 278 -2.33 -12.01 2.59
CA ILE A 278 -0.90 -12.16 2.88
C ILE A 278 -0.21 -10.87 2.47
N LEU A 279 0.36 -10.19 3.46
CA LEU A 279 1.10 -8.96 3.23
C LEU A 279 2.52 -9.30 2.76
N ARG A 280 3.17 -10.25 3.44
CA ARG A 280 4.52 -10.73 3.13
C ARG A 280 4.65 -12.21 3.48
N LEU A 281 5.34 -12.96 2.63
CA LEU A 281 5.73 -14.35 2.84
C LEU A 281 7.25 -14.48 2.69
N ALA A 282 7.97 -14.44 3.80
CA ALA A 282 9.43 -14.55 3.84
C ALA A 282 9.83 -16.01 4.04
N VAL A 283 10.06 -16.68 2.91
CA VAL A 283 10.47 -18.08 2.84
C VAL A 283 11.53 -18.19 1.75
N ASP A 284 12.55 -19.04 1.95
CA ASP A 284 13.44 -19.42 0.86
C ASP A 284 12.62 -20.03 -0.29
N GLY A 285 12.92 -19.67 -1.53
CA GLY A 285 12.24 -20.21 -2.71
C GLY A 285 12.25 -21.74 -2.74
N ALA A 286 13.32 -22.38 -2.27
CA ALA A 286 13.46 -23.83 -2.25
C ALA A 286 12.69 -24.53 -1.11
N ASP A 287 12.29 -23.80 -0.06
CA ASP A 287 11.65 -24.38 1.13
C ASP A 287 10.12 -24.45 0.99
N ALA A 288 9.66 -25.45 0.22
CA ALA A 288 8.24 -25.71 0.02
C ALA A 288 7.51 -26.09 1.33
N THR A 289 8.20 -26.76 2.26
CA THR A 289 7.61 -27.20 3.52
C THR A 289 7.32 -26.01 4.43
N ALA A 290 8.28 -25.10 4.65
CA ALA A 290 8.04 -23.88 5.42
C ALA A 290 6.90 -23.05 4.82
N ARG A 291 6.84 -22.96 3.49
CA ARG A 291 5.77 -22.24 2.78
C ARG A 291 4.40 -22.84 3.05
N GLU A 292 4.25 -24.16 2.90
CA GLU A 292 2.99 -24.85 3.15
C GLU A 292 2.56 -24.69 4.62
N THR A 293 3.50 -24.85 5.56
CA THR A 293 3.27 -24.68 7.00
C THR A 293 2.73 -23.28 7.34
N LEU A 294 3.34 -22.23 6.77
CA LEU A 294 2.92 -20.84 7.00
C LEU A 294 1.58 -20.50 6.32
N LEU A 295 1.36 -20.97 5.09
CA LEU A 295 0.08 -20.79 4.40
C LEU A 295 -1.07 -21.55 5.09
N ARG A 296 -0.79 -22.70 5.70
CA ARG A 296 -1.75 -23.44 6.53
C ARG A 296 -2.12 -22.66 7.79
N ALA A 297 -1.17 -21.97 8.43
CA ALA A 297 -1.45 -21.09 9.55
C ALA A 297 -2.35 -19.90 9.16
N ALA A 298 -2.08 -19.29 8.00
CA ALA A 298 -2.94 -18.23 7.45
C ALA A 298 -4.35 -18.75 7.11
N HIS A 299 -4.46 -19.92 6.49
CA HIS A 299 -5.75 -20.57 6.22
C HIS A 299 -6.53 -20.86 7.51
N HIS A 300 -5.84 -21.32 8.56
CA HIS A 300 -6.42 -21.53 9.88
C HIS A 300 -6.97 -20.23 10.49
N GLU A 301 -6.19 -19.15 10.45
CA GLU A 301 -6.63 -17.85 10.95
C GLU A 301 -7.82 -17.31 10.16
N ALA A 302 -7.78 -17.40 8.82
CA ALA A 302 -8.88 -16.96 7.96
C ALA A 302 -10.19 -17.68 8.29
N ALA A 303 -10.13 -19.00 8.47
CA ALA A 303 -11.29 -19.79 8.84
C ALA A 303 -11.82 -19.48 10.24
N ALA A 304 -10.93 -19.23 11.22
CA ALA A 304 -11.32 -18.84 12.58
C ALA A 304 -12.09 -17.51 12.63
N TRP A 305 -11.81 -16.60 11.69
CA TRP A 305 -12.51 -15.32 11.53
C TRP A 305 -13.71 -15.39 10.58
N GLY A 306 -14.05 -16.56 10.03
CA GLY A 306 -15.15 -16.73 9.08
C GLY A 306 -14.90 -16.04 7.74
N LEU A 307 -13.64 -15.83 7.35
CA LEU A 307 -13.25 -15.29 6.05
C LEU A 307 -13.42 -16.36 4.97
N SER A 308 -13.68 -15.95 3.73
CA SER A 308 -13.96 -16.87 2.61
C SER A 308 -12.69 -17.36 1.91
N GLU A 309 -11.58 -16.61 2.00
CA GLU A 309 -10.35 -16.94 1.28
C GLU A 309 -9.10 -16.29 1.86
N VAL A 310 -7.94 -16.88 1.56
CA VAL A 310 -6.61 -16.28 1.71
C VAL A 310 -6.14 -15.81 0.33
N VAL A 311 -5.69 -14.55 0.24
CA VAL A 311 -5.18 -13.96 -1.01
C VAL A 311 -3.68 -13.75 -0.90
N VAL A 312 -2.93 -14.26 -1.89
CA VAL A 312 -1.47 -14.19 -1.95
C VAL A 312 -1.06 -13.44 -3.21
N TRP A 313 -0.46 -12.25 -3.03
CA TRP A 313 0.15 -11.50 -4.13
C TRP A 313 1.58 -11.98 -4.38
N ASP A 314 1.98 -12.02 -5.65
CA ASP A 314 3.29 -12.54 -6.08
C ASP A 314 3.63 -13.92 -5.46
N PRO A 315 2.81 -14.96 -5.76
CA PRO A 315 2.92 -16.30 -5.18
C PRO A 315 4.18 -17.07 -5.63
N ARG A 316 5.37 -16.63 -5.21
CA ARG A 316 6.65 -17.21 -5.64
C ARG A 316 6.89 -18.60 -5.03
N GLY A 317 7.34 -19.53 -5.87
CA GLY A 317 7.81 -20.86 -5.47
C GLY A 317 6.73 -21.83 -4.96
N ALA A 318 5.47 -21.44 -4.84
CA ALA A 318 4.40 -22.36 -4.47
C ALA A 318 3.63 -22.86 -5.70
N GLU A 319 3.28 -24.14 -5.66
CA GLU A 319 2.31 -24.75 -6.56
C GLU A 319 0.90 -24.40 -6.09
N PHE A 320 0.46 -23.19 -6.43
CA PHE A 320 -0.96 -22.84 -6.28
C PHE A 320 -1.75 -23.48 -7.42
N SER A 321 -2.94 -24.01 -7.10
CA SER A 321 -3.84 -24.62 -8.09
C SER A 321 -4.21 -23.66 -9.22
N GLU A 322 -4.29 -22.36 -8.91
CA GLU A 322 -4.56 -21.31 -9.87
C GLU A 322 -3.78 -20.04 -9.50
N VAL A 323 -3.05 -19.50 -10.48
CA VAL A 323 -2.40 -18.19 -10.40
C VAL A 323 -2.88 -17.36 -11.58
N ILE A 324 -3.54 -16.25 -11.29
CA ILE A 324 -4.09 -15.35 -12.31
C ILE A 324 -3.31 -14.04 -12.35
N ASP A 325 -3.32 -13.39 -13.51
CA ASP A 325 -2.93 -11.99 -13.63
C ASP A 325 -4.12 -11.11 -13.27
N ARG A 326 -3.96 -10.24 -12.26
CA ARG A 326 -5.02 -9.33 -11.84
C ARG A 326 -5.12 -8.11 -12.78
N ASP A 327 -6.35 -7.66 -13.00
CA ASP A 327 -6.66 -6.43 -13.74
C ASP A 327 -6.97 -5.22 -12.82
N LEU A 328 -7.15 -5.49 -11.52
CA LEU A 328 -7.34 -4.49 -10.47
C LEU A 328 -6.16 -4.49 -9.51
N GLY A 329 -5.82 -3.34 -8.93
CA GLY A 329 -4.62 -3.18 -8.12
C GLY A 329 -3.34 -3.55 -8.86
N VAL A 330 -3.26 -3.23 -10.16
CA VAL A 330 -2.06 -3.49 -10.96
C VAL A 330 -0.94 -2.56 -10.47
N PRO A 331 0.21 -3.07 -10.01
CA PRO A 331 1.31 -2.22 -9.58
C PRO A 331 1.85 -1.47 -10.80
N CYS A 332 1.97 -0.16 -10.70
CA CYS A 332 2.52 0.71 -11.73
C CYS A 332 3.69 1.50 -11.13
N LEU A 333 4.89 1.24 -11.64
CA LEU A 333 6.14 1.79 -11.11
C LEU A 333 6.71 2.82 -12.07
N ARG A 334 7.16 3.95 -11.53
CA ARG A 334 7.89 5.00 -12.25
C ARG A 334 9.24 5.20 -11.60
N TRP A 335 10.30 5.08 -12.39
CA TRP A 335 11.62 5.57 -12.04
C TRP A 335 11.72 7.08 -12.25
N GLN A 336 12.45 7.78 -11.39
CA GLN A 336 12.71 9.21 -11.51
C GLN A 336 13.19 9.57 -12.92
N ASN A 337 12.59 10.60 -13.53
CA ASN A 337 12.88 11.02 -14.91
C ASN A 337 12.74 9.93 -16.00
N GLY A 338 12.26 8.72 -15.69
CA GLY A 338 12.24 7.59 -16.61
C GLY A 338 13.62 7.08 -17.01
N GLU A 339 14.64 7.27 -16.15
CA GLU A 339 16.03 6.87 -16.42
C GLU A 339 16.19 5.37 -16.63
N GLU A 340 15.51 4.55 -15.83
CA GLU A 340 15.53 3.09 -15.96
C GLU A 340 14.22 2.55 -16.52
N LYS A 341 14.34 1.65 -17.50
CA LYS A 341 13.20 1.07 -18.23
C LYS A 341 13.04 -0.43 -18.03
N ASP A 342 14.12 -1.13 -17.68
CA ASP A 342 14.12 -2.56 -17.42
C ASP A 342 14.41 -2.81 -15.93
N ILE A 343 13.32 -3.00 -15.19
CA ILE A 343 13.32 -3.06 -13.73
C ILE A 343 12.69 -4.38 -13.31
N GLU A 344 13.42 -5.18 -12.54
CA GLU A 344 12.87 -6.31 -11.82
C GLU A 344 12.48 -5.86 -10.41
N TRP A 345 11.18 -5.94 -10.11
CA TRP A 345 10.69 -5.71 -8.75
C TRP A 345 10.65 -7.03 -7.99
N VAL A 346 11.57 -7.16 -7.04
CA VAL A 346 11.68 -8.31 -6.13
C VAL A 346 10.71 -8.15 -4.96
N CYS A 347 10.03 -9.24 -4.58
CA CYS A 347 9.02 -9.24 -3.51
C CYS A 347 7.89 -8.24 -3.78
N ASN A 348 7.25 -8.32 -4.96
CA ASN A 348 6.11 -7.46 -5.33
C ASN A 348 4.80 -7.96 -4.66
N GLU A 349 4.90 -8.18 -3.35
CA GLU A 349 3.85 -8.69 -2.48
C GLU A 349 2.97 -7.52 -1.98
N TYR A 350 1.89 -7.83 -1.25
CA TYR A 350 0.89 -6.82 -0.89
C TYR A 350 1.41 -5.75 0.07
N TYR A 351 2.45 -6.04 0.86
CA TYR A 351 2.95 -5.11 1.88
C TYR A 351 3.33 -3.73 1.34
N ALA A 352 3.69 -3.58 0.06
CA ALA A 352 4.04 -2.29 -0.53
C ALA A 352 2.82 -1.39 -0.88
N TRP A 353 1.60 -1.94 -0.82
CA TRP A 353 0.35 -1.25 -1.13
C TRP A 353 -0.01 -0.13 -0.13
N VAL A 354 -0.71 0.93 -0.58
CA VAL A 354 -1.08 2.14 0.20
C VAL A 354 -2.45 2.74 -0.10
#